data_AF-A0A6J7ZF98-F1
#
_entry.id   AF-A0A6J7ZF98-F1
#
_cell.length_a   1.000
_cell.length_b   1.000
_cell.length_c   1.000
_cell.angle_alpha   90.00
_cell.angle_beta   90.00
_cell.angle_gamma   90.00
#
_symmetry.space_group_name_H-M   'P 1'
#
loop_
_entity.id
_entity.type
_entity.pdbx_description
1 polymer ?
#
loop_
_entity_poly.entity_id
_entity_poly.type
_entity_poly.pdbx_seq_one_letter_code
_entity_poly.pdbx_strand_id
1 'polypeptide(L)'
;MQLLHQILIEPIIDLLPTDANNQIIFIPHYDLFLVPFVALQDSKNRYLIEDYTILTAPSIQVLEITREHQNRVGGLRQAALIVGDPTIDPKFKENPYKLNQMSRAKEAAEAIAAILGTQAISGDNATKVAILDRMLNTRIVHLSAHGLLDDFQGFGIPGAIILAPSENTDDGSLNAAEILRLKLDSELVVLSACSTGHGRITGDGVVGLSRCFILAGVPSIIVSLWNMGVISAKLLMTQFYQNLARGDNRAEALRCAMLTTKARFPSPIAWAAFTLIGETETLPLSTEKIDLRGLKMSLPDNTKPEEIVAGLNKLLKTCPPYLFAEHLPALNVSATDNVNIIAEKIKNWCETRPKIEQNLENEIDQMGAGGTDSDAPEEIVREFYETLIENQIRLGLSVSSVAEVETDTDDTTD
;
A
#
# COMPACT_ATOMS: atom_id res chain seq x y z
N MET A 1 -9.23 -18.99 6.47
CA MET A 1 -9.17 -18.97 4.99
C MET A 1 -9.35 -20.36 4.40
N GLN A 2 -8.60 -21.39 4.82
CA GLN A 2 -8.76 -22.77 4.33
C GLN A 2 -10.18 -23.35 4.53
N LEU A 3 -10.79 -23.18 5.71
CA LEU A 3 -12.18 -23.63 5.93
C LEU A 3 -13.18 -22.97 4.97
N LEU A 4 -13.00 -21.67 4.69
CA LEU A 4 -13.86 -20.96 3.73
C LEU A 4 -13.61 -21.44 2.30
N HIS A 5 -12.36 -21.74 1.93
CA HIS A 5 -12.05 -22.36 0.65
C HIS A 5 -12.74 -23.73 0.50
N GLN A 6 -12.67 -24.57 1.54
CA GLN A 6 -13.32 -25.87 1.56
C GLN A 6 -14.84 -25.77 1.39
N ILE A 7 -15.47 -24.78 2.00
CA ILE A 7 -16.92 -24.60 1.93
C ILE A 7 -17.36 -23.95 0.61
N LEU A 8 -16.60 -22.98 0.11
CA LEU A 8 -17.04 -22.08 -0.97
C LEU A 8 -16.46 -22.45 -2.35
N ILE A 9 -15.27 -23.05 -2.40
CA ILE A 9 -14.51 -23.27 -3.63
C ILE A 9 -14.44 -24.74 -4.00
N GLU A 10 -14.06 -25.62 -3.05
CA GLU A 10 -13.95 -27.07 -3.34
C GLU A 10 -15.19 -27.68 -3.99
N PRO A 11 -16.44 -27.35 -3.59
CA PRO A 11 -17.63 -27.93 -4.21
C PRO A 11 -17.86 -27.53 -5.67
N ILE A 12 -17.20 -26.46 -6.13
CA ILE A 12 -17.37 -25.89 -7.47
C ILE A 12 -16.07 -25.86 -8.27
N ILE A 13 -14.99 -26.50 -7.79
CA ILE A 13 -13.66 -26.40 -8.40
C ILE A 13 -13.66 -26.84 -9.86
N ASP A 14 -14.44 -27.87 -10.20
CA ASP A 14 -14.57 -28.41 -11.56
C ASP A 14 -15.36 -27.47 -12.50
N LEU A 15 -16.03 -26.45 -11.96
CA LEU A 15 -16.74 -25.41 -12.72
C LEU A 15 -15.89 -24.15 -12.90
N LEU A 16 -14.77 -24.03 -12.19
CA LEU A 16 -13.90 -22.86 -12.33
C LEU A 16 -13.19 -22.89 -13.68
N PRO A 17 -12.86 -21.70 -14.24
CA PRO A 17 -12.15 -21.62 -15.50
C PRO A 17 -10.81 -22.37 -15.46
N THR A 18 -10.40 -23.00 -16.56
CA THR A 18 -9.06 -23.61 -16.66
C THR A 18 -8.00 -22.60 -17.11
N ASP A 19 -8.41 -21.50 -17.73
CA ASP A 19 -7.53 -20.39 -18.11
C ASP A 19 -7.44 -19.39 -16.95
N ALA A 20 -6.22 -19.15 -16.47
CA ALA A 20 -5.93 -18.22 -15.40
C ALA A 20 -6.24 -16.75 -15.75
N ASN A 21 -6.44 -16.43 -17.03
CA ASN A 21 -6.86 -15.11 -17.49
C ASN A 21 -8.38 -14.90 -17.39
N ASN A 22 -9.15 -15.98 -17.24
CA ASN A 22 -10.59 -15.86 -17.09
C ASN A 22 -10.93 -15.35 -15.68
N GLN A 23 -11.93 -14.47 -15.65
CA GLN A 23 -12.36 -13.79 -14.43
C GLN A 23 -13.39 -14.63 -13.65
N ILE A 24 -13.26 -14.64 -12.33
CA ILE A 24 -14.27 -15.16 -11.40
C ILE A 24 -14.90 -13.97 -10.68
N ILE A 25 -16.20 -13.79 -10.83
CA ILE A 25 -16.96 -12.75 -10.14
C ILE A 25 -17.72 -13.39 -8.99
N PHE A 26 -17.38 -13.02 -7.75
CA PHE A 26 -18.17 -13.39 -6.58
C PHE A 26 -19.34 -12.42 -6.40
N ILE A 27 -20.54 -12.97 -6.20
CA ILE A 27 -21.72 -12.21 -5.78
C ILE A 27 -22.06 -12.64 -4.35
N PRO A 28 -21.37 -12.06 -3.33
CA PRO A 28 -21.55 -12.45 -1.94
C PRO A 28 -22.86 -11.89 -1.35
N HIS A 29 -23.26 -12.44 -0.21
CA HIS A 29 -24.42 -11.99 0.56
C HIS A 29 -24.03 -11.78 2.03
N TYR A 30 -24.54 -10.72 2.65
CA TYR A 30 -24.24 -10.33 4.05
C TYR A 30 -22.74 -10.28 4.35
N ASP A 31 -22.29 -10.94 5.42
CA ASP A 31 -20.91 -10.87 5.90
C ASP A 31 -19.89 -11.50 4.93
N LEU A 32 -20.35 -12.19 3.88
CA LEU A 32 -19.46 -12.67 2.81
C LEU A 32 -18.82 -11.52 2.02
N PHE A 33 -19.37 -10.31 2.04
CA PHE A 33 -18.71 -9.13 1.48
C PHE A 33 -17.40 -8.77 2.19
N LEU A 34 -17.19 -9.27 3.42
CA LEU A 34 -15.96 -9.07 4.19
C LEU A 34 -14.91 -10.15 3.93
N VAL A 35 -15.25 -11.19 3.17
CA VAL A 35 -14.33 -12.28 2.85
C VAL A 35 -13.37 -11.82 1.75
N PRO A 36 -12.05 -11.83 1.99
CA PRO A 36 -11.08 -11.59 0.95
C PRO A 36 -10.95 -12.86 0.09
N PHE A 37 -11.82 -13.01 -0.92
CA PHE A 37 -11.85 -14.19 -1.80
C PHE A 37 -10.48 -14.51 -2.42
N VAL A 38 -9.71 -13.47 -2.73
CA VAL A 38 -8.32 -13.54 -3.21
C VAL A 38 -7.36 -14.29 -2.28
N ALA A 39 -7.65 -14.30 -0.98
CA ALA A 39 -6.86 -14.95 0.06
C ALA A 39 -7.46 -16.26 0.58
N LEU A 40 -8.53 -16.77 -0.07
CA LEU A 40 -8.95 -18.15 0.14
C LEU A 40 -7.81 -19.08 -0.27
N GLN A 41 -7.60 -20.12 0.52
CA GLN A 41 -6.39 -20.94 0.43
C GLN A 41 -6.76 -22.41 0.38
N ASP A 42 -6.20 -23.14 -0.58
CA ASP A 42 -6.44 -24.57 -0.72
C ASP A 42 -5.69 -25.39 0.36
N SER A 43 -5.87 -26.72 0.33
CA SER A 43 -5.17 -27.64 1.24
C SER A 43 -3.65 -27.69 1.03
N LYS A 44 -3.14 -27.16 -0.09
CA LYS A 44 -1.71 -27.08 -0.44
C LYS A 44 -1.09 -25.72 -0.12
N ASN A 45 -1.81 -24.86 0.60
CA ASN A 45 -1.42 -23.51 0.95
C ASN A 45 -1.33 -22.52 -0.24
N ARG A 46 -1.93 -22.84 -1.39
CA ARG A 46 -2.03 -21.97 -2.55
C ARG A 46 -3.22 -21.03 -2.41
N TYR A 47 -3.01 -19.75 -2.71
CA TYR A 47 -4.08 -18.76 -2.64
C TYR A 47 -4.84 -18.65 -3.97
N LEU A 48 -6.15 -18.41 -3.91
CA LEU A 48 -7.02 -18.37 -5.08
C LEU A 48 -6.57 -17.32 -6.12
N ILE A 49 -6.01 -16.18 -5.67
CA ILE A 49 -5.47 -15.13 -6.56
C ILE A 49 -4.27 -15.59 -7.40
N GLU A 50 -3.55 -16.63 -6.97
CA GLU A 50 -2.40 -17.14 -7.72
C GLU A 50 -2.85 -17.80 -9.02
N ASP A 51 -4.04 -18.38 -9.03
CA ASP A 51 -4.56 -19.14 -10.16
C ASP A 51 -5.64 -18.37 -10.92
N TYR A 52 -6.36 -17.43 -10.28
CA TYR A 52 -7.51 -16.74 -10.87
C TYR A 52 -7.48 -15.21 -10.71
N THR A 53 -8.06 -14.51 -11.70
CA THR A 53 -8.42 -13.09 -11.58
C THR A 53 -9.80 -12.97 -10.94
N ILE A 54 -9.86 -12.33 -9.77
CA ILE A 54 -11.04 -12.33 -8.91
C ILE A 54 -11.64 -10.94 -8.80
N LEU A 55 -12.96 -10.87 -8.90
CA LEU A 55 -13.79 -9.68 -8.80
C LEU A 55 -14.92 -9.91 -7.80
N THR A 56 -15.54 -8.83 -7.35
CA THR A 56 -16.76 -8.89 -6.55
C THR A 56 -17.83 -8.01 -7.17
N ALA A 57 -19.09 -8.45 -7.15
CA ALA A 57 -20.22 -7.62 -7.53
C ALA A 57 -21.34 -7.77 -6.50
N PRO A 58 -21.97 -6.67 -6.06
CA PRO A 58 -23.03 -6.79 -5.07
C PRO A 58 -24.32 -7.40 -5.61
N SER A 59 -24.50 -7.41 -6.93
CA SER A 59 -25.60 -8.11 -7.61
C SER A 59 -25.27 -8.27 -9.09
N ILE A 60 -26.00 -9.14 -9.79
CA ILE A 60 -25.84 -9.31 -11.24
C ILE A 60 -26.29 -8.05 -12.00
N GLN A 61 -27.29 -7.33 -11.50
CA GLN A 61 -27.78 -6.08 -12.08
C GLN A 61 -26.71 -4.98 -12.07
N VAL A 62 -25.82 -4.99 -11.07
CA VAL A 62 -24.73 -4.02 -11.00
C VAL A 62 -23.76 -4.20 -12.16
N LEU A 63 -23.52 -5.43 -12.62
CA LEU A 63 -22.67 -5.69 -13.79
C LEU A 63 -23.25 -5.06 -15.07
N GLU A 64 -24.58 -5.13 -15.25
CA GLU A 64 -25.26 -4.49 -16.37
C GLU A 64 -25.16 -2.96 -16.30
N ILE A 65 -25.45 -2.38 -15.13
CA ILE A 65 -25.35 -0.94 -14.88
C ILE A 65 -23.92 -0.42 -15.14
N THR A 66 -22.90 -1.09 -14.62
CA THR A 66 -21.51 -0.67 -14.80
C THR A 66 -21.06 -0.75 -16.26
N ARG A 67 -21.55 -1.74 -17.01
CA ARG A 67 -21.30 -1.86 -18.44
C ARG A 67 -21.96 -0.74 -19.24
N GLU A 68 -23.19 -0.36 -18.89
CA GLU A 68 -23.85 0.80 -19.50
C GLU A 68 -23.09 2.10 -19.24
N HIS A 69 -22.58 2.28 -18.02
CA HIS A 69 -21.76 3.45 -17.68
C HIS A 69 -20.47 3.47 -18.49
N GLN A 70 -19.75 2.36 -18.61
CA GLN A 70 -18.51 2.30 -19.40
C GLN A 70 -18.75 2.74 -20.86
N ASN A 71 -19.85 2.32 -21.47
CA ASN A 71 -20.21 2.71 -22.83
C ASN A 71 -20.51 4.22 -22.98
N ARG A 72 -20.86 4.92 -21.90
CA ARG A 72 -21.18 6.36 -21.91
C ARG A 72 -19.96 7.25 -21.66
N VAL A 73 -18.96 6.78 -20.92
CA VAL A 73 -17.85 7.61 -20.42
C VAL A 73 -16.66 7.71 -21.41
N GLY A 74 -16.78 7.11 -22.60
CA GLY A 74 -15.75 7.17 -23.63
C GLY A 74 -15.46 8.61 -24.13
N GLY A 75 -14.21 9.06 -24.03
CA GLY A 75 -13.72 10.28 -24.70
C GLY A 75 -13.17 11.39 -23.79
N LEU A 76 -13.07 11.18 -22.47
CA LEU A 76 -12.42 12.15 -21.59
C LEU A 76 -10.89 12.18 -21.78
N ARG A 77 -10.31 13.38 -21.75
CA ARG A 77 -8.86 13.57 -21.59
C ARG A 77 -8.41 12.91 -20.29
N GLN A 78 -7.20 12.34 -20.26
CA GLN A 78 -6.65 11.74 -19.05
C GLN A 78 -6.47 12.79 -17.96
N ALA A 79 -7.49 12.93 -17.12
CA ALA A 79 -7.50 13.79 -15.95
C ALA A 79 -7.70 12.90 -14.73
N ALA A 80 -6.76 12.98 -13.79
CA ALA A 80 -6.78 12.21 -12.56
C ALA A 80 -6.82 13.14 -11.35
N LEU A 81 -7.70 12.84 -10.40
CA LEU A 81 -7.79 13.46 -9.09
C LEU A 81 -7.22 12.49 -8.05
N ILE A 82 -6.11 12.87 -7.44
CA ILE A 82 -5.44 12.06 -6.41
C ILE A 82 -5.47 12.83 -5.10
N VAL A 83 -6.07 12.24 -4.07
CA VAL A 83 -6.20 12.81 -2.74
C VAL A 83 -5.49 11.91 -1.74
N GLY A 84 -4.68 12.48 -0.85
CA GLY A 84 -4.00 11.74 0.21
C GLY A 84 -3.87 12.52 1.50
N ASP A 85 -4.09 11.85 2.63
CA ASP A 85 -3.99 12.41 3.98
C ASP A 85 -4.69 13.78 4.15
N PRO A 86 -6.02 13.89 3.95
CA PRO A 86 -6.75 15.10 4.31
C PRO A 86 -6.61 15.42 5.80
N THR A 87 -6.53 16.70 6.15
CA THR A 87 -6.53 17.11 7.56
C THR A 87 -7.83 16.68 8.23
N ILE A 88 -7.73 16.04 9.40
CA ILE A 88 -8.92 15.52 10.09
C ILE A 88 -9.45 16.59 11.05
N ASP A 89 -10.73 16.94 10.92
CA ASP A 89 -11.42 17.79 11.90
C ASP A 89 -11.30 17.20 13.32
N PRO A 90 -10.96 17.99 14.35
CA PRO A 90 -10.78 17.50 15.72
C PRO A 90 -11.90 16.60 16.23
N LYS A 91 -13.15 16.83 15.81
CA LYS A 91 -14.29 16.01 16.25
C LYS A 91 -14.18 14.53 15.86
N PHE A 92 -13.48 14.22 14.76
CA PHE A 92 -13.27 12.84 14.32
C PHE A 92 -12.06 12.20 15.01
N LYS A 93 -11.21 12.97 15.69
CA LYS A 93 -10.10 12.46 16.51
C LYS A 93 -10.57 11.98 17.88
N GLU A 94 -11.76 12.42 18.31
CA GLU A 94 -12.37 12.04 19.58
C GLU A 94 -13.29 10.82 19.44
N ASN A 95 -13.85 10.36 20.57
CA ASN A 95 -14.89 9.33 20.57
C ASN A 95 -16.14 9.82 19.81
N PRO A 96 -16.81 8.97 19.02
CA PRO A 96 -16.56 7.54 18.87
C PRO A 96 -15.51 7.19 17.81
N TYR A 97 -15.03 8.11 16.96
CA TYR A 97 -14.31 7.75 15.73
C TYR A 97 -12.81 7.47 15.92
N LYS A 98 -12.12 8.24 16.77
CA LYS A 98 -10.68 8.08 17.08
C LYS A 98 -9.76 7.99 15.84
N LEU A 99 -10.04 8.80 14.82
CA LEU A 99 -9.23 8.85 13.61
C LEU A 99 -7.88 9.51 13.91
N ASN A 100 -6.82 8.97 13.32
CA ASN A 100 -5.46 9.49 13.46
C ASN A 100 -4.93 9.91 12.09
N GLN A 101 -4.19 11.02 12.05
CA GLN A 101 -3.57 11.52 10.84
C GLN A 101 -2.68 10.43 10.20
N MET A 102 -2.74 10.29 8.87
CA MET A 102 -2.01 9.26 8.14
C MET A 102 -0.89 9.91 7.32
N SER A 103 0.10 10.52 7.98
CA SER A 103 1.13 11.35 7.34
C SER A 103 1.82 10.69 6.13
N ARG A 104 2.05 9.38 6.17
CA ARG A 104 2.64 8.59 5.06
C ARG A 104 1.70 8.37 3.86
N ALA A 105 0.39 8.59 4.01
CA ALA A 105 -0.57 8.48 2.91
C ALA A 105 -0.43 9.65 1.92
N LYS A 106 0.12 10.79 2.34
CA LYS A 106 0.49 11.89 1.45
C LYS A 106 1.52 11.44 0.42
N GLU A 107 2.61 10.80 0.84
CA GLU A 107 3.65 10.31 -0.07
C GLU A 107 3.12 9.25 -1.06
N ALA A 108 2.21 8.39 -0.60
CA ALA A 108 1.59 7.39 -1.45
C ALA A 108 0.75 8.07 -2.55
N ALA A 109 -0.03 9.09 -2.19
CA ALA A 109 -0.78 9.89 -3.14
C ALA A 109 0.13 10.65 -4.12
N GLU A 110 1.24 11.21 -3.66
CA GLU A 110 2.23 11.88 -4.53
C GLU A 110 2.87 10.92 -5.53
N ALA A 111 3.22 9.70 -5.12
CA ALA A 111 3.75 8.68 -6.03
C ALA A 111 2.74 8.27 -7.12
N ILE A 112 1.47 8.12 -6.75
CA ILE A 112 0.39 7.81 -7.70
C ILE A 112 0.15 9.00 -8.65
N ALA A 113 0.12 10.22 -8.11
CA ALA A 113 -0.06 11.45 -8.87
C ALA A 113 1.05 11.62 -9.91
N ALA A 114 2.30 11.31 -9.54
CA ALA A 114 3.42 11.29 -10.47
C ALA A 114 3.16 10.31 -11.62
N ILE A 115 2.80 9.05 -11.37
CA ILE A 115 2.51 8.06 -12.43
C ILE A 115 1.44 8.56 -13.41
N LEU A 116 0.44 9.29 -12.91
CA LEU A 116 -0.70 9.77 -13.69
C LEU A 116 -0.50 11.18 -14.27
N GLY A 117 0.67 11.79 -14.08
CA GLY A 117 0.98 13.13 -14.60
C GLY A 117 0.11 14.24 -14.00
N THR A 118 -0.27 14.12 -12.73
CA THR A 118 -1.11 15.09 -12.00
C THR A 118 -0.47 15.49 -10.67
N GLN A 119 -1.10 16.41 -9.95
CA GLN A 119 -0.70 16.81 -8.61
C GLN A 119 -1.67 16.23 -7.57
N ALA A 120 -1.12 15.65 -6.50
CA ALA A 120 -1.90 15.20 -5.36
C ALA A 120 -2.45 16.40 -4.58
N ILE A 121 -3.65 16.25 -4.01
CA ILE A 121 -4.24 17.17 -3.03
C ILE A 121 -4.15 16.51 -1.66
N SER A 122 -3.60 17.21 -0.67
CA SER A 122 -3.39 16.66 0.68
C SER A 122 -3.56 17.72 1.77
N GLY A 123 -3.66 17.27 3.02
CA GLY A 123 -3.76 18.14 4.19
C GLY A 123 -4.97 19.06 4.12
N ASP A 124 -4.80 20.32 4.51
CA ASP A 124 -5.89 21.32 4.57
C ASP A 124 -6.50 21.65 3.21
N ASN A 125 -5.78 21.37 2.11
CA ASN A 125 -6.26 21.64 0.76
C ASN A 125 -7.26 20.58 0.26
N ALA A 126 -7.29 19.40 0.88
CA ALA A 126 -8.13 18.28 0.48
C ALA A 126 -9.57 18.43 1.01
N THR A 127 -10.19 19.59 0.76
CA THR A 127 -11.55 19.90 1.23
C THR A 127 -12.61 19.27 0.32
N LYS A 128 -13.82 19.08 0.87
CA LYS A 128 -14.98 18.60 0.09
C LYS A 128 -15.23 19.46 -1.16
N VAL A 129 -15.18 20.78 -1.04
CA VAL A 129 -15.38 21.72 -2.15
C VAL A 129 -14.32 21.53 -3.25
N ALA A 130 -13.04 21.45 -2.87
CA ALA A 130 -11.94 21.30 -3.83
C ALA A 130 -11.99 19.95 -4.57
N ILE A 131 -12.47 18.91 -3.90
CA ILE A 131 -12.55 17.55 -4.43
C ILE A 131 -13.76 17.40 -5.35
N LEU A 132 -14.95 17.83 -4.92
CA LEU A 132 -16.18 17.66 -5.70
C LEU A 132 -16.13 18.36 -7.06
N ASP A 133 -15.56 19.56 -7.13
CA ASP A 133 -15.41 20.31 -8.39
C ASP A 133 -14.55 19.54 -9.42
N ARG A 134 -13.48 18.90 -8.96
CA ARG A 134 -12.56 18.11 -9.79
C ARG A 134 -13.11 16.73 -10.14
N MET A 135 -13.86 16.10 -9.23
CA MET A 135 -14.47 14.79 -9.46
C MET A 135 -15.39 14.77 -10.67
N LEU A 136 -16.13 15.86 -10.92
CA LEU A 136 -17.03 15.97 -12.07
C LEU A 136 -16.32 15.94 -13.42
N ASN A 137 -15.00 16.23 -13.46
CA ASN A 137 -14.23 16.40 -14.70
C ASN A 137 -13.01 15.47 -14.76
N THR A 138 -12.97 14.42 -13.93
CA THR A 138 -11.82 13.51 -13.88
C THR A 138 -12.23 12.09 -14.21
N ARG A 139 -11.37 11.44 -14.99
CA ARG A 139 -11.52 10.07 -15.45
C ARG A 139 -11.13 9.06 -14.36
N ILE A 140 -10.17 9.43 -13.52
CA ILE A 140 -9.69 8.61 -12.40
C ILE A 140 -9.77 9.44 -11.13
N VAL A 141 -10.38 8.88 -10.10
CA VAL A 141 -10.39 9.45 -8.76
C VAL A 141 -9.76 8.46 -7.81
N HIS A 142 -8.72 8.87 -7.09
CA HIS A 142 -8.09 8.09 -6.03
C HIS A 142 -8.21 8.86 -4.72
N LEU A 143 -8.94 8.28 -3.76
CA LEU A 143 -9.16 8.87 -2.44
C LEU A 143 -8.45 8.01 -1.38
N SER A 144 -7.27 8.47 -0.96
CA SER A 144 -6.56 7.95 0.22
C SER A 144 -6.97 8.76 1.45
N ALA A 145 -8.14 8.44 1.98
CA ALA A 145 -8.79 9.16 3.07
C ALA A 145 -9.63 8.22 3.95
N HIS A 146 -9.83 8.56 5.22
CA HIS A 146 -10.60 7.74 6.14
C HIS A 146 -12.04 7.52 5.66
N GLY A 147 -12.48 6.25 5.68
CA GLY A 147 -13.85 5.86 5.41
C GLY A 147 -14.59 5.41 6.66
N LEU A 148 -15.80 5.94 6.84
CA LEU A 148 -16.80 5.48 7.82
C LEU A 148 -17.79 4.56 7.08
N LEU A 149 -18.12 3.41 7.67
CA LEU A 149 -18.98 2.38 7.04
C LEU A 149 -20.33 2.20 7.74
N ASP A 150 -20.60 2.99 8.77
CA ASP A 150 -21.87 3.09 9.48
C ASP A 150 -22.81 4.11 8.82
N ASP A 151 -24.09 4.12 9.25
CA ASP A 151 -25.06 5.15 8.87
C ASP A 151 -24.70 6.49 9.53
N PHE A 152 -23.71 7.14 8.93
CA PHE A 152 -23.20 8.41 9.39
C PHE A 152 -24.28 9.49 9.23
N GLN A 153 -24.57 10.20 10.34
CA GLN A 153 -25.61 11.24 10.43
C GLN A 153 -27.06 10.76 10.22
N GLY A 154 -27.31 9.45 10.13
CA GLY A 154 -28.66 8.88 10.14
C GLY A 154 -29.48 9.11 8.87
N PHE A 155 -28.81 9.19 7.71
CA PHE A 155 -29.47 9.37 6.41
C PHE A 155 -30.02 8.06 5.83
N GLY A 156 -29.82 6.93 6.50
CA GLY A 156 -30.28 5.61 6.08
C GLY A 156 -29.43 4.98 4.98
N ILE A 157 -28.30 5.61 4.62
CA ILE A 157 -27.32 5.09 3.66
C ILE A 157 -25.96 5.06 4.34
N PRO A 158 -25.41 3.87 4.65
CA PRO A 158 -24.12 3.77 5.33
C PRO A 158 -22.99 4.25 4.42
N GLY A 159 -22.05 4.98 5.01
CA GLY A 159 -20.88 5.47 4.28
C GLY A 159 -20.60 6.95 4.43
N ALA A 160 -19.37 7.29 4.78
CA ALA A 160 -18.82 8.62 4.58
C ALA A 160 -17.31 8.58 4.31
N ILE A 161 -16.80 9.57 3.59
CA ILE A 161 -15.37 9.83 3.39
C ILE A 161 -15.02 11.09 4.17
N ILE A 162 -13.96 11.04 4.97
CA ILE A 162 -13.51 12.16 5.78
C ILE A 162 -12.40 12.92 5.04
N LEU A 163 -12.72 14.14 4.67
CA LEU A 163 -11.88 15.11 3.96
C LEU A 163 -11.52 16.27 4.92
N ALA A 164 -10.76 17.24 4.42
CA ALA A 164 -10.40 18.42 5.20
C ALA A 164 -11.60 19.32 5.48
N PRO A 165 -11.75 19.84 6.71
CA PRO A 165 -12.78 20.84 7.01
C PRO A 165 -12.51 22.14 6.25
N SER A 166 -13.53 22.98 6.10
CA SER A 166 -13.40 24.31 5.48
C SER A 166 -14.10 25.40 6.29
N GLU A 167 -13.80 26.67 6.03
CA GLU A 167 -14.19 27.81 6.88
C GLU A 167 -15.72 28.02 7.06
N ASN A 168 -16.57 27.28 6.35
CA ASN A 168 -18.04 27.47 6.31
C ASN A 168 -18.84 26.40 7.06
N THR A 169 -18.44 26.00 8.27
CA THR A 169 -19.07 24.93 9.10
C THR A 169 -19.06 23.53 8.46
N ASP A 170 -18.36 23.36 7.33
CA ASP A 170 -18.16 22.08 6.70
C ASP A 170 -17.09 21.30 7.46
N ASP A 171 -17.50 20.18 8.02
CA ASP A 171 -16.67 19.28 8.79
C ASP A 171 -15.77 18.38 7.94
N GLY A 172 -15.84 18.51 6.61
CA GLY A 172 -15.09 17.69 5.67
C GLY A 172 -15.71 16.31 5.43
N SER A 173 -16.87 15.99 5.99
CA SER A 173 -17.55 14.72 5.70
C SER A 173 -18.27 14.78 4.35
N LEU A 174 -17.96 13.80 3.49
CA LEU A 174 -18.68 13.52 2.25
C LEU A 174 -19.45 12.22 2.45
N ASN A 175 -20.76 12.32 2.68
CA ASN A 175 -21.59 11.14 2.96
C ASN A 175 -22.09 10.45 1.69
N ALA A 176 -22.50 9.18 1.83
CA ALA A 176 -22.98 8.35 0.73
C ALA A 176 -24.21 8.95 0.00
N ALA A 177 -25.09 9.64 0.73
CA ALA A 177 -26.27 10.29 0.16
C ALA A 177 -25.91 11.53 -0.70
N GLU A 178 -24.85 12.27 -0.34
CA GLU A 178 -24.28 13.33 -1.16
C GLU A 178 -23.66 12.75 -2.44
N ILE A 179 -22.87 11.68 -2.32
CA ILE A 179 -22.26 11.00 -3.48
C ILE A 179 -23.33 10.50 -4.46
N LEU A 180 -24.42 9.91 -3.96
CA LEU A 180 -25.52 9.39 -4.77
C LEU A 180 -26.20 10.47 -5.64
N ARG A 181 -26.12 11.75 -5.25
CA ARG A 181 -26.69 12.87 -6.01
C ARG A 181 -25.76 13.41 -7.10
N LEU A 182 -24.50 12.97 -7.11
CA LEU A 182 -23.54 13.37 -8.12
C LEU A 182 -23.86 12.72 -9.46
N LYS A 183 -23.34 13.33 -10.53
CA LYS A 183 -23.27 12.75 -11.87
C LYS A 183 -21.81 12.75 -12.25
N LEU A 184 -21.19 11.59 -12.12
CA LEU A 184 -19.76 11.41 -12.32
C LEU A 184 -19.54 10.78 -13.70
N ASP A 185 -18.62 11.38 -14.44
CA ASP A 185 -18.06 10.80 -15.67
C ASP A 185 -16.70 10.13 -15.38
N SER A 186 -16.45 9.73 -14.13
CA SER A 186 -15.23 9.01 -13.78
C SER A 186 -15.32 7.55 -14.21
N GLU A 187 -14.28 7.05 -14.88
CA GLU A 187 -14.17 5.65 -15.30
C GLU A 187 -13.63 4.73 -14.20
N LEU A 188 -12.94 5.29 -13.20
CA LEU A 188 -12.38 4.54 -12.08
C LEU A 188 -12.37 5.38 -10.81
N VAL A 189 -12.96 4.87 -9.73
CA VAL A 189 -12.81 5.40 -8.37
C VAL A 189 -12.05 4.38 -7.52
N VAL A 190 -11.02 4.81 -6.82
CA VAL A 190 -10.27 3.99 -5.85
C VAL A 190 -10.45 4.60 -4.47
N LEU A 191 -11.04 3.85 -3.54
CA LEU A 191 -11.20 4.22 -2.14
C LEU A 191 -10.16 3.46 -1.31
N SER A 192 -9.05 4.14 -1.02
CA SER A 192 -7.88 3.59 -0.32
C SER A 192 -7.84 4.07 1.13
N ALA A 193 -8.81 3.62 1.94
CA ALA A 193 -8.83 3.61 3.42
C ALA A 193 -10.26 3.41 3.97
N CYS A 194 -11.08 2.60 3.30
CA CYS A 194 -12.35 2.14 3.84
C CYS A 194 -12.10 1.24 5.06
N SER A 195 -12.86 1.47 6.15
CA SER A 195 -12.82 0.79 7.46
C SER A 195 -11.88 1.39 8.51
N THR A 196 -11.91 2.71 8.71
CA THR A 196 -11.08 3.37 9.74
C THR A 196 -11.86 3.98 10.91
N GLY A 197 -13.20 3.94 10.89
CA GLY A 197 -14.06 4.43 11.98
C GLY A 197 -14.67 3.33 12.85
N HIS A 198 -15.12 3.68 14.06
CA HIS A 198 -15.86 2.77 14.93
C HIS A 198 -17.27 2.50 14.37
N GLY A 199 -17.62 1.22 14.24
CA GLY A 199 -18.93 0.75 13.80
C GLY A 199 -18.90 -0.75 13.51
N ARG A 200 -20.05 -1.42 13.51
CA ARG A 200 -20.11 -2.80 13.01
C ARG A 200 -19.90 -2.75 11.51
N ILE A 201 -18.75 -3.25 11.04
CA ILE A 201 -18.53 -3.46 9.61
C ILE A 201 -19.54 -4.51 9.17
N THR A 202 -20.43 -4.13 8.27
CA THR A 202 -21.41 -5.03 7.63
C THR A 202 -21.09 -5.10 6.15
N GLY A 203 -21.53 -6.18 5.49
CA GLY A 203 -21.47 -6.22 4.03
C GLY A 203 -22.17 -5.02 3.38
N ASP A 204 -23.31 -4.61 3.94
CA ASP A 204 -24.06 -3.43 3.48
C ASP A 204 -23.25 -2.13 3.60
N GLY A 205 -22.39 -1.99 4.61
CA GLY A 205 -21.52 -0.82 4.78
C GLY A 205 -20.43 -0.71 3.70
N VAL A 206 -19.76 -1.81 3.39
CA VAL A 206 -18.76 -1.88 2.29
C VAL A 206 -19.44 -1.66 0.92
N VAL A 207 -20.65 -2.19 0.78
CA VAL A 207 -21.48 -2.01 -0.43
C VAL A 207 -22.05 -0.60 -0.52
N GLY A 208 -22.32 0.07 0.60
CA GLY A 208 -23.01 1.38 0.65
C GLY A 208 -22.31 2.45 -0.19
N LEU A 209 -21.06 2.78 0.15
CA LEU A 209 -20.27 3.76 -0.60
C LEU A 209 -20.06 3.33 -2.06
N SER A 210 -19.66 2.07 -2.28
CA SER A 210 -19.42 1.52 -3.61
C SER A 210 -20.67 1.66 -4.49
N ARG A 211 -21.85 1.33 -3.96
CA ARG A 211 -23.12 1.42 -4.66
C ARG A 211 -23.49 2.87 -4.98
N CYS A 212 -23.25 3.81 -4.07
CA CYS A 212 -23.52 5.23 -4.32
C CYS A 212 -22.66 5.79 -5.46
N PHE A 213 -21.38 5.41 -5.54
CA PHE A 213 -20.53 5.78 -6.67
C PHE A 213 -20.95 5.13 -7.98
N ILE A 214 -21.34 3.85 -7.98
CA ILE A 214 -21.86 3.18 -9.19
C ILE A 214 -23.11 3.89 -9.69
N LEU A 215 -24.07 4.15 -8.79
CA LEU A 215 -25.31 4.84 -9.13
C LEU A 215 -25.08 6.31 -9.54
N ALA A 216 -23.98 6.93 -9.09
CA ALA A 216 -23.55 8.25 -9.54
C ALA A 216 -22.92 8.24 -10.94
N GLY A 217 -22.68 7.07 -11.56
CA GLY A 217 -22.19 6.94 -12.93
C GLY A 217 -20.84 6.24 -13.09
N VAL A 218 -20.21 5.79 -12.00
CA VAL A 218 -18.87 5.19 -12.05
C VAL A 218 -18.94 3.72 -12.47
N PRO A 219 -18.28 3.30 -13.56
CA PRO A 219 -18.33 1.91 -14.02
C PRO A 219 -17.42 0.98 -13.22
N SER A 220 -16.33 1.48 -12.64
CA SER A 220 -15.34 0.65 -11.92
C SER A 220 -14.94 1.27 -10.59
N ILE A 221 -14.99 0.47 -9.51
CA ILE A 221 -14.60 0.91 -8.18
C ILE A 221 -13.68 -0.09 -7.52
N ILE A 222 -12.56 0.38 -6.99
CA ILE A 222 -11.71 -0.40 -6.09
C ILE A 222 -11.92 0.10 -4.66
N VAL A 223 -12.23 -0.79 -3.74
CA VAL A 223 -12.41 -0.45 -2.32
C VAL A 223 -11.56 -1.36 -1.43
N SER A 224 -11.08 -0.83 -0.31
CA SER A 224 -10.44 -1.64 0.72
C SER A 224 -11.49 -2.24 1.69
N LEU A 225 -11.36 -3.51 2.01
CA LEU A 225 -12.16 -4.20 3.02
C LEU A 225 -11.73 -3.81 4.44
N TRP A 226 -10.43 -3.54 4.63
CA TRP A 226 -9.85 -3.07 5.88
C TRP A 226 -8.73 -2.07 5.65
N ASN A 227 -8.31 -1.38 6.72
CA ASN A 227 -7.16 -0.50 6.68
C ASN A 227 -5.87 -1.33 6.52
N MET A 228 -5.27 -1.28 5.33
CA MET A 228 -3.96 -1.88 5.05
C MET A 228 -2.85 -0.93 5.51
N GLY A 229 -1.75 -1.48 6.04
CA GLY A 229 -0.58 -0.67 6.40
C GLY A 229 -0.08 0.18 5.24
N VAL A 230 0.26 1.44 5.52
CA VAL A 230 0.53 2.47 4.48
C VAL A 230 1.62 2.06 3.49
N ILE A 231 2.66 1.35 3.95
CA ILE A 231 3.76 0.89 3.10
C ILE A 231 3.26 -0.13 2.06
N SER A 232 2.52 -1.15 2.51
CA SER A 232 1.98 -2.17 1.61
C SER A 232 0.92 -1.59 0.68
N ALA A 233 0.09 -0.66 1.17
CA ALA A 233 -0.89 0.05 0.36
C ALA A 233 -0.21 0.93 -0.71
N LYS A 234 0.86 1.66 -0.36
CA LYS A 234 1.69 2.45 -1.29
C LYS A 234 2.27 1.56 -2.38
N LEU A 235 2.90 0.44 -2.02
CA LEU A 235 3.44 -0.51 -2.99
C LEU A 235 2.36 -1.06 -3.92
N LEU A 236 1.26 -1.56 -3.35
CA LEU A 236 0.17 -2.16 -4.12
C LEU A 236 -0.44 -1.14 -5.08
N MET A 237 -0.77 0.06 -4.62
CA MET A 237 -1.40 1.07 -5.48
C MET A 237 -0.44 1.63 -6.54
N THR A 238 0.83 1.82 -6.20
CA THR A 238 1.86 2.20 -7.17
C THR A 238 1.98 1.13 -8.26
N GLN A 239 2.04 -0.15 -7.88
CA GLN A 239 2.11 -1.25 -8.83
C GLN A 239 0.83 -1.36 -9.67
N PHE A 240 -0.35 -1.15 -9.07
CA PHE A 240 -1.63 -1.15 -9.78
C PHE A 240 -1.65 -0.11 -10.90
N TYR A 241 -1.31 1.15 -10.61
CA TYR A 241 -1.30 2.20 -11.62
C TYR A 241 -0.19 2.00 -12.66
N GLN A 242 0.96 1.44 -12.29
CA GLN A 242 2.00 1.06 -13.26
C GLN A 242 1.54 -0.05 -14.19
N ASN A 243 0.81 -1.05 -13.70
CA ASN A 243 0.23 -2.11 -14.52
C ASN A 243 -0.82 -1.54 -15.49
N LEU A 244 -1.70 -0.69 -14.97
CA LEU A 244 -2.71 0.00 -15.77
C LEU A 244 -2.07 0.86 -16.88
N ALA A 245 -0.97 1.55 -16.56
CA ALA A 245 -0.20 2.33 -17.52
C ALA A 245 0.49 1.49 -18.61
N ARG A 246 0.77 0.21 -18.33
CA ARG A 246 1.33 -0.73 -19.31
C ARG A 246 0.27 -1.31 -20.26
N GLY A 247 -1.01 -1.04 -19.99
CA GLY A 247 -2.14 -1.49 -20.81
C GLY A 247 -2.88 -2.70 -20.26
N ASP A 248 -2.52 -3.19 -19.06
CA ASP A 248 -3.25 -4.26 -18.39
C ASP A 248 -4.69 -3.77 -18.08
N ASN A 249 -5.66 -4.69 -18.14
CA ASN A 249 -7.02 -4.35 -17.74
C ASN A 249 -7.10 -4.13 -16.20
N ARG A 250 -8.17 -3.51 -15.70
CA ARG A 250 -8.23 -3.10 -14.28
C ARG A 250 -8.11 -4.30 -13.31
N ALA A 251 -8.68 -5.44 -13.68
CA ALA A 251 -8.68 -6.64 -12.84
C ALA A 251 -7.29 -7.31 -12.81
N GLU A 252 -6.65 -7.43 -13.96
CA GLU A 252 -5.29 -7.95 -14.12
C GLU A 252 -4.28 -7.03 -13.43
N ALA A 253 -4.41 -5.72 -13.62
CA ALA A 253 -3.57 -4.72 -12.98
C ALA A 253 -3.61 -4.85 -11.46
N LEU A 254 -4.79 -5.05 -10.88
CA LEU A 254 -4.96 -5.24 -9.43
C LEU A 254 -4.40 -6.58 -8.97
N ARG A 255 -4.67 -7.68 -9.70
CA ARG A 255 -4.11 -9.01 -9.39
C ARG A 255 -2.59 -8.99 -9.37
N CYS A 256 -1.96 -8.47 -10.43
CA CYS A 256 -0.51 -8.37 -10.53
C CYS A 256 0.07 -7.52 -9.37
N ALA A 257 -0.61 -6.42 -9.01
CA ALA A 257 -0.20 -5.59 -7.88
C ALA A 257 -0.26 -6.34 -6.54
N MET A 258 -1.31 -7.12 -6.31
CA MET A 258 -1.44 -7.96 -5.11
C MET A 258 -0.37 -9.05 -5.07
N LEU A 259 -0.09 -9.72 -6.19
CA LEU A 259 0.95 -10.76 -6.28
C LEU A 259 2.36 -10.19 -6.03
N THR A 260 2.67 -9.02 -6.60
CA THR A 260 3.93 -8.30 -6.32
C THR A 260 4.03 -7.92 -4.84
N THR A 261 2.94 -7.41 -4.26
CA THR A 261 2.91 -7.02 -2.84
C THR A 261 3.06 -8.24 -1.94
N LYS A 262 2.39 -9.36 -2.24
CA LYS A 262 2.50 -10.66 -1.55
C LYS A 262 3.93 -11.18 -1.53
N ALA A 263 4.67 -11.03 -2.63
CA ALA A 263 6.06 -11.48 -2.69
C ALA A 263 6.97 -10.72 -1.69
N ARG A 264 6.65 -9.46 -1.38
CA ARG A 264 7.37 -8.66 -0.37
C ARG A 264 6.78 -8.80 1.04
N PHE A 265 5.46 -8.94 1.14
CA PHE A 265 4.70 -9.04 2.39
C PHE A 265 3.83 -10.31 2.35
N PRO A 266 4.31 -11.47 2.84
CA PRO A 266 3.60 -12.75 2.67
C PRO A 266 2.21 -12.81 3.32
N SER A 267 1.99 -12.04 4.39
CA SER A 267 0.73 -12.05 5.14
C SER A 267 -0.43 -11.42 4.32
N PRO A 268 -1.58 -12.10 4.17
CA PRO A 268 -2.74 -11.59 3.44
C PRO A 268 -3.24 -10.21 3.90
N ILE A 269 -3.05 -9.86 5.18
CA ILE A 269 -3.45 -8.55 5.70
C ILE A 269 -2.78 -7.37 4.94
N ALA A 270 -1.63 -7.63 4.30
CA ALA A 270 -0.82 -6.65 3.60
C ALA A 270 -1.04 -6.62 2.08
N TRP A 271 -1.86 -7.50 1.49
CA TRP A 271 -2.08 -7.52 0.04
C TRP A 271 -3.51 -7.86 -0.38
N ALA A 272 -4.31 -8.50 0.47
CA ALA A 272 -5.65 -8.99 0.16
C ALA A 272 -6.78 -8.01 0.51
N ALA A 273 -6.45 -6.76 0.87
CA ALA A 273 -7.45 -5.83 1.39
C ALA A 273 -8.34 -5.24 0.29
N PHE A 274 -7.90 -5.19 -0.96
CA PHE A 274 -8.65 -4.52 -2.02
C PHE A 274 -9.58 -5.48 -2.77
N THR A 275 -10.74 -4.99 -3.18
CA THR A 275 -11.62 -5.66 -4.13
C THR A 275 -12.05 -4.70 -5.22
N LEU A 276 -12.21 -5.21 -6.45
CA LEU A 276 -12.69 -4.47 -7.60
C LEU A 276 -14.15 -4.85 -7.86
N ILE A 277 -14.99 -3.83 -8.00
CA ILE A 277 -16.42 -3.91 -8.29
C ILE A 277 -16.70 -3.20 -9.61
N GLY A 278 -17.44 -3.88 -10.49
CA GLY A 278 -17.90 -3.33 -11.76
C GLY A 278 -17.02 -3.71 -12.95
N GLU A 279 -16.93 -2.80 -13.91
CA GLU A 279 -16.29 -3.04 -15.21
C GLU A 279 -14.76 -3.15 -15.10
N THR A 280 -14.17 -3.97 -15.97
CA THR A 280 -12.75 -4.32 -15.94
C THR A 280 -11.98 -3.95 -17.19
N GLU A 281 -12.65 -3.42 -18.23
CA GLU A 281 -12.04 -3.02 -19.51
C GLU A 281 -10.72 -2.25 -19.33
N THR A 282 -9.89 -2.18 -20.39
CA THR A 282 -8.65 -1.43 -20.32
C THR A 282 -8.94 0.07 -20.16
N LEU A 283 -8.10 0.75 -19.38
CA LEU A 283 -8.14 2.20 -19.21
C LEU A 283 -6.86 2.80 -19.82
N PRO A 284 -6.84 3.17 -21.11
CA PRO A 284 -5.64 3.70 -21.74
C PRO A 284 -5.11 4.93 -21.01
N LEU A 285 -3.87 4.86 -20.49
CA LEU A 285 -3.18 5.98 -19.87
C LEU A 285 -2.10 6.51 -20.83
N SER A 286 -2.11 7.80 -21.13
CA SER A 286 -0.98 8.52 -21.72
C SER A 286 0.02 8.85 -20.61
N THR A 287 0.99 7.97 -20.39
CA THR A 287 2.14 8.32 -19.56
C THR A 287 3.15 9.11 -20.38
N GLU A 288 3.38 10.38 -20.04
CA GLU A 288 4.70 10.94 -20.31
C GLU A 288 5.71 10.04 -19.57
N LYS A 289 6.80 9.63 -20.22
CA LYS A 289 7.81 8.76 -19.60
C LYS A 289 8.45 9.47 -18.41
N ILE A 290 7.89 9.29 -17.22
CA ILE A 290 8.46 9.81 -15.98
C ILE A 290 9.57 8.85 -15.55
N ASP A 291 10.78 9.38 -15.49
CA ASP A 291 11.95 8.64 -15.02
C ASP A 291 11.88 8.49 -13.50
N LEU A 292 11.30 7.37 -13.05
CA LEU A 292 11.15 7.01 -11.64
C LEU A 292 12.49 6.93 -10.87
N ARG A 293 13.64 6.98 -11.57
CA ARG A 293 14.99 7.10 -10.97
C ARG A 293 15.24 8.47 -10.31
N GLY A 294 14.38 9.46 -10.53
CA GLY A 294 14.50 10.81 -9.98
C GLY A 294 13.79 11.07 -8.64
N LEU A 295 13.02 10.11 -8.10
CA LEU A 295 12.43 10.24 -6.77
C LEU A 295 13.51 10.03 -5.71
N LYS A 296 14.06 11.13 -5.19
CA LYS A 296 14.89 11.13 -3.98
C LYS A 296 13.99 10.95 -2.77
N MET A 297 14.01 9.78 -2.17
CA MET A 297 13.58 9.60 -0.79
C MET A 297 14.76 10.00 0.10
N SER A 298 14.47 10.69 1.19
CA SER A 298 15.47 11.07 2.18
C SER A 298 15.17 10.36 3.49
N LEU A 299 16.19 9.78 4.11
CA LEU A 299 16.13 9.26 5.48
C LEU A 299 15.48 10.31 6.39
N PRO A 300 14.56 9.94 7.30
CA PRO A 300 13.94 10.88 8.22
C PRO A 300 15.00 11.69 8.98
N ASP A 301 14.84 13.00 9.07
CA ASP A 301 15.83 13.93 9.65
C ASP A 301 16.23 13.62 11.10
N ASN A 302 15.43 12.82 11.82
CA ASN A 302 15.64 12.43 13.22
C ASN A 302 16.09 10.96 13.41
N THR A 303 16.49 10.25 12.35
CA THR A 303 16.89 8.85 12.45
C THR A 303 18.18 8.72 13.28
N LYS A 304 18.17 7.86 14.31
CA LYS A 304 19.35 7.68 15.16
C LYS A 304 20.41 6.82 14.45
N PRO A 305 21.72 7.07 14.67
CA PRO A 305 22.80 6.27 14.10
C PRO A 305 22.67 4.76 14.34
N GLU A 306 22.20 4.35 15.51
CA GLU A 306 21.97 2.95 15.87
C GLU A 306 20.87 2.31 15.01
N GLU A 307 19.82 3.07 14.68
CA GLU A 307 18.70 2.61 13.85
C GLU A 307 19.18 2.41 12.41
N ILE A 308 20.04 3.31 11.89
CA ILE A 308 20.63 3.19 10.56
C ILE A 308 21.47 1.91 10.44
N VAL A 309 22.31 1.63 11.43
CA VAL A 309 23.16 0.43 11.46
C VAL A 309 22.31 -0.84 11.56
N ALA A 310 21.32 -0.85 12.47
CA ALA A 310 20.40 -1.99 12.63
C ALA A 310 19.57 -2.24 11.36
N GLY A 311 19.16 -1.17 10.67
CA GLY A 311 18.41 -1.20 9.41
C GLY A 311 19.17 -1.92 8.33
N LEU A 312 20.45 -1.53 8.15
CA LEU A 312 21.28 -2.15 7.12
C LEU A 312 21.62 -3.59 7.49
N ASN A 313 21.88 -3.88 8.77
CA ASN A 313 22.16 -5.24 9.22
C ASN A 313 20.99 -6.18 8.92
N LYS A 314 19.75 -5.76 9.24
CA LYS A 314 18.55 -6.52 8.94
C LYS A 314 18.33 -6.70 7.43
N LEU A 315 18.62 -5.68 6.65
CA LEU A 315 18.55 -5.72 5.19
C LEU A 315 19.55 -6.73 4.60
N LEU A 316 20.78 -6.79 5.13
CA LEU A 316 21.78 -7.78 4.72
C LEU A 316 21.37 -9.22 5.08
N LYS A 317 20.66 -9.41 6.19
CA LYS A 317 20.16 -10.72 6.63
C LYS A 317 18.93 -11.18 5.84
N THR A 318 18.06 -10.26 5.42
CA THR A 318 16.74 -10.58 4.84
C THR A 318 16.69 -10.54 3.32
N CYS A 319 17.56 -9.76 2.67
CA CYS A 319 17.56 -9.62 1.23
C CYS A 319 18.52 -10.63 0.55
N PRO A 320 18.18 -11.14 -0.65
CA PRO A 320 19.07 -12.02 -1.41
C PRO A 320 20.46 -11.40 -1.66
N PRO A 321 21.56 -12.13 -1.41
CA PRO A 321 22.92 -11.58 -1.44
C PRO A 321 23.34 -10.92 -2.76
N TYR A 322 22.81 -11.39 -3.91
CA TYR A 322 23.14 -10.85 -5.23
C TYR A 322 22.71 -9.38 -5.41
N LEU A 323 21.78 -8.86 -4.60
CA LEU A 323 21.35 -7.46 -4.66
C LEU A 323 22.44 -6.49 -4.18
N PHE A 324 23.41 -6.97 -3.40
CA PHE A 324 24.49 -6.15 -2.82
C PHE A 324 25.88 -6.55 -3.32
N ALA A 325 25.99 -7.63 -4.10
CA ALA A 325 27.24 -8.29 -4.43
C ALA A 325 28.28 -7.38 -5.09
N GLU A 326 27.86 -6.43 -5.93
CA GLU A 326 28.76 -5.50 -6.62
C GLU A 326 29.07 -4.23 -5.81
N HIS A 327 28.45 -4.06 -4.64
CA HIS A 327 28.37 -2.77 -3.97
C HIS A 327 28.84 -2.80 -2.52
N LEU A 328 28.75 -3.96 -1.86
CA LEU A 328 29.11 -4.14 -0.46
C LEU A 328 30.57 -3.76 -0.12
N PRO A 329 31.57 -4.03 -1.00
CA PRO A 329 32.95 -3.58 -0.74
C PRO A 329 33.11 -2.06 -0.66
N ALA A 330 32.23 -1.29 -1.32
CA ALA A 330 32.30 0.18 -1.35
C ALA A 330 31.81 0.84 -0.04
N LEU A 331 31.20 0.07 0.87
CA LEU A 331 30.76 0.56 2.18
C LEU A 331 31.97 0.90 3.09
N ASN A 332 33.09 0.17 2.92
CA ASN A 332 34.40 0.45 3.53
C ASN A 332 34.37 0.75 5.03
N VAL A 333 33.89 -0.24 5.79
CA VAL A 333 33.66 -0.21 7.23
C VAL A 333 34.75 -1.07 7.90
N SER A 334 35.44 -0.58 8.94
CA SER A 334 36.60 -1.19 9.64
C SER A 334 36.34 -1.45 11.11
N ALA A 335 36.72 -2.61 11.68
CA ALA A 335 36.39 -3.04 13.05
C ALA A 335 36.64 -2.02 14.20
N THR A 336 37.41 -0.97 13.95
CA THR A 336 37.70 0.17 14.83
C THR A 336 36.74 1.38 14.69
N ASP A 337 35.84 1.40 13.72
CA ASP A 337 34.85 2.46 13.51
C ASP A 337 33.74 2.38 14.57
N ASN A 338 33.31 3.54 15.09
CA ASN A 338 32.17 3.61 16.00
C ASN A 338 30.82 3.75 15.26
N VAL A 339 29.70 3.56 15.98
CA VAL A 339 28.34 3.54 15.41
C VAL A 339 27.99 4.78 14.57
N ASN A 340 28.47 5.96 14.97
CA ASN A 340 28.21 7.22 14.25
C ASN A 340 28.93 7.25 12.90
N ILE A 341 30.20 6.84 12.88
CA ILE A 341 31.02 6.77 11.66
C ILE A 341 30.43 5.73 10.70
N ILE A 342 29.98 4.58 11.23
CA ILE A 342 29.36 3.53 10.43
C ILE A 342 28.05 4.04 9.81
N ALA A 343 27.18 4.68 10.60
CA ALA A 343 25.91 5.24 10.10
C ALA A 343 26.14 6.29 9.00
N GLU A 344 27.16 7.15 9.13
CA GLU A 344 27.50 8.15 8.11
C GLU A 344 28.02 7.49 6.82
N LYS A 345 28.88 6.47 6.93
CA LYS A 345 29.33 5.68 5.77
C LYS A 345 28.18 4.97 5.06
N ILE A 346 27.24 4.41 5.82
CA ILE A 346 26.02 3.79 5.28
C ILE A 346 25.19 4.82 4.51
N LYS A 347 24.96 6.00 5.10
CA LYS A 347 24.20 7.07 4.47
C LYS A 347 24.84 7.51 3.14
N ASN A 348 26.14 7.84 3.16
CA ASN A 348 26.87 8.25 1.96
C ASN A 348 26.91 7.14 0.88
N TRP A 349 26.99 5.88 1.30
CA TRP A 349 26.97 4.74 0.38
C TRP A 349 25.59 4.54 -0.28
N CYS A 350 24.51 4.83 0.45
CA CYS A 350 23.13 4.76 -0.03
C CYS A 350 22.78 5.87 -1.02
N GLU A 351 23.30 7.09 -0.85
CA GLU A 351 23.02 8.24 -1.74
C GLU A 351 23.38 7.99 -3.22
N THR A 352 24.36 7.10 -3.47
CA THR A 352 24.76 6.71 -4.83
C THR A 352 24.01 5.46 -5.35
N ARG A 353 23.11 4.88 -4.53
CA ARG A 353 22.39 3.61 -4.77
C ARG A 353 20.93 3.69 -4.25
N PRO A 354 20.04 4.39 -4.98
CA PRO A 354 18.68 4.72 -4.50
C PRO A 354 17.82 3.52 -4.10
N LYS A 355 18.00 2.36 -4.75
CA LYS A 355 17.25 1.14 -4.44
C LYS A 355 17.67 0.52 -3.09
N ILE A 356 18.93 0.72 -2.69
CA ILE A 356 19.43 0.22 -1.40
C ILE A 356 19.04 1.19 -0.30
N GLU A 357 19.13 2.49 -0.54
CA GLU A 357 18.62 3.56 0.34
C GLU A 357 17.15 3.33 0.70
N GLN A 358 16.29 3.14 -0.31
CA GLN A 358 14.87 2.85 -0.12
C GLN A 358 14.64 1.57 0.71
N ASN A 359 15.41 0.51 0.47
CA ASN A 359 15.29 -0.72 1.25
C ASN A 359 15.75 -0.53 2.70
N LEU A 360 16.80 0.27 2.91
CA LEU A 360 17.34 0.57 4.23
C LEU A 360 16.36 1.42 5.04
N GLU A 361 15.84 2.49 4.46
CA GLU A 361 14.75 3.31 5.00
C GLU A 361 13.57 2.43 5.45
N ASN A 362 13.17 1.47 4.61
CA ASN A 362 12.08 0.54 4.93
C ASN A 362 12.39 -0.38 6.13
N GLU A 363 13.65 -0.76 6.38
CA GLU A 363 14.02 -1.59 7.54
C GLU A 363 14.13 -0.76 8.83
N ILE A 364 14.68 0.45 8.74
CA ILE A 364 14.72 1.43 9.83
C ILE A 364 13.30 1.75 10.31
N ASP A 365 12.39 2.04 9.37
CA ASP A 365 11.00 2.37 9.67
C ASP A 365 10.20 1.22 10.30
N GLN A 366 10.58 -0.03 10.04
CA GLN A 366 9.97 -1.22 10.66
C GLN A 366 10.38 -1.41 12.13
N MET A 367 11.52 -0.83 12.55
CA MET A 367 12.02 -1.00 13.91
C MET A 367 11.35 -0.09 14.94
N GLY A 368 10.65 0.95 14.51
CA GLY A 368 9.87 1.85 15.37
C GLY A 368 10.76 2.69 16.29
N ALA A 369 10.80 4.00 16.05
CA ALA A 369 11.44 4.94 16.99
C ALA A 369 10.76 4.86 18.36
N GLY A 370 11.36 4.09 19.25
CA GLY A 370 10.84 3.75 20.58
C GLY A 370 11.80 2.76 21.25
N GLY A 371 12.92 3.28 21.74
CA GLY A 371 13.96 2.45 22.36
C GLY A 371 13.47 1.69 23.59
N THR A 372 14.16 0.59 23.88
CA THR A 372 14.23 0.01 25.22
C THR A 372 15.71 -0.18 25.57
N ASP A 373 16.08 0.31 26.76
CA ASP A 373 17.39 0.18 27.38
C ASP A 373 17.83 -1.29 27.48
N SER A 374 18.99 -1.59 26.90
CA SER A 374 19.93 -2.62 27.38
C SER A 374 21.27 -2.40 26.68
N ASP A 375 22.35 -2.38 27.45
CA ASP A 375 23.74 -2.19 27.01
C ASP A 375 24.07 -2.89 25.68
N ALA A 376 24.63 -2.15 24.71
CA ALA A 376 25.96 -2.46 24.16
C ALA A 376 26.31 -1.65 22.88
N PRO A 377 27.12 -0.57 23.01
CA PRO A 377 27.73 0.10 21.86
C PRO A 377 28.74 -0.77 21.09
N GLU A 378 29.46 -1.66 21.77
CA GLU A 378 30.48 -2.54 21.16
C GLU A 378 29.87 -3.77 20.48
N GLU A 379 28.76 -4.30 21.01
CA GLU A 379 28.16 -5.55 20.51
C GLU A 379 27.41 -5.35 19.18
N ILE A 380 26.72 -4.20 18.99
CA ILE A 380 26.07 -3.85 17.72
C ILE A 380 27.11 -3.67 16.60
N VAL A 381 28.23 -3.02 16.92
CA VAL A 381 29.33 -2.78 15.98
C VAL A 381 29.94 -4.13 15.58
N ARG A 382 30.27 -4.99 16.56
CA ARG A 382 30.79 -6.34 16.32
C ARG A 382 29.82 -7.20 15.50
N GLU A 383 28.54 -7.23 15.85
CA GLU A 383 27.53 -8.03 15.13
C GLU A 383 27.36 -7.55 13.68
N PHE A 384 27.39 -6.24 13.45
CA PHE A 384 27.35 -5.66 12.11
C PHE A 384 28.58 -6.06 11.29
N TYR A 385 29.78 -5.98 11.88
CA TYR A 385 31.03 -6.40 11.25
C TYR A 385 31.02 -7.88 10.87
N GLU A 386 30.66 -8.75 11.79
CA GLU A 386 30.60 -10.19 11.57
C GLU A 386 29.59 -10.52 10.46
N THR A 387 28.39 -9.93 10.50
CA THR A 387 27.37 -10.15 9.46
C THR A 387 27.82 -9.62 8.09
N LEU A 388 28.54 -8.50 8.05
CA LEU A 388 29.09 -7.94 6.81
C LEU A 388 30.14 -8.88 6.19
N ILE A 389 31.05 -9.40 7.02
CA ILE A 389 32.10 -10.35 6.61
C ILE A 389 31.47 -11.66 6.15
N GLU A 390 30.54 -12.23 6.90
CA GLU A 390 29.83 -13.47 6.53
C GLU A 390 29.15 -13.34 5.16
N ASN A 391 28.51 -12.21 4.89
CA ASN A 391 27.88 -11.97 3.59
C ASN A 391 28.91 -11.77 2.47
N GLN A 392 30.05 -11.12 2.73
CA GLN A 392 31.14 -11.03 1.75
C GLN A 392 31.72 -12.42 1.40
N ILE A 393 31.89 -13.29 2.40
CA ILE A 393 32.37 -14.67 2.22
C ILE A 393 31.34 -15.50 1.44
N ARG A 394 30.05 -15.43 1.79
CA ARG A 394 28.95 -16.11 1.07
C ARG A 394 28.88 -15.71 -0.41
N LEU A 395 29.37 -14.53 -0.76
CA LEU A 395 29.39 -13.96 -2.10
C LEU A 395 30.72 -14.20 -2.86
N GLY A 396 31.70 -14.86 -2.25
CA GLY A 396 33.00 -15.16 -2.87
C GLY A 396 33.91 -13.94 -3.03
N LEU A 397 33.71 -12.89 -2.24
CA LEU A 397 34.54 -11.67 -2.26
C LEU A 397 35.78 -11.85 -1.37
N SER A 398 36.93 -11.29 -1.77
CA SER A 398 38.16 -11.36 -0.96
C SER A 398 38.05 -10.44 0.27
N VAL A 399 38.02 -11.01 1.46
CA VAL A 399 38.09 -10.27 2.73
C VAL A 399 39.58 -9.99 3.02
N SER A 400 39.95 -8.72 3.18
CA SER A 400 41.30 -8.37 3.65
C SER A 400 41.50 -8.91 5.06
N SER A 401 42.60 -9.64 5.25
CA SER A 401 42.95 -10.45 6.43
C SER A 401 42.69 -9.77 7.77
N VAL A 402 42.02 -10.51 8.64
CA VAL A 402 41.88 -10.32 10.09
C VAL A 402 43.26 -10.03 10.70
N ALA A 403 43.41 -8.88 11.35
CA ALA A 403 44.46 -8.71 12.35
C ALA A 403 44.00 -9.47 13.60
N GLU A 404 44.76 -10.50 13.96
CA GLU A 404 44.63 -11.24 15.21
C GLU A 404 44.63 -10.23 16.37
N VAL A 405 43.51 -10.15 17.09
CA VAL A 405 43.53 -9.63 18.45
C VAL A 405 43.97 -10.81 19.30
N GLU A 406 45.29 -10.93 19.49
CA GLU A 406 45.86 -11.82 20.50
C GLU A 406 45.26 -11.46 21.85
N THR A 407 44.60 -12.43 22.46
CA THR A 407 44.25 -12.41 23.87
C THR A 407 45.53 -12.63 24.66
N ASP A 408 46.15 -11.54 25.13
CA ASP A 408 47.17 -11.63 26.18
C ASP A 408 46.47 -12.02 27.49
N THR A 409 46.46 -13.32 27.77
CA THR A 409 46.27 -13.86 29.11
C THR A 409 47.56 -13.60 29.89
N ASP A 410 47.62 -12.50 30.62
CA ASP A 410 48.64 -12.32 31.64
C ASP A 410 48.20 -13.06 32.90
N ASP A 411 48.67 -14.30 32.98
CA ASP A 411 48.60 -15.18 34.13
C ASP A 411 49.80 -14.84 35.03
N THR A 412 49.59 -14.00 36.03
CA THR A 412 50.54 -13.82 37.15
C THR A 412 49.83 -13.93 38.49
N THR A 413 49.73 -15.18 38.96
CA THR A 413 49.79 -15.48 40.40
C THR A 413 51.24 -15.71 40.80
N ASP A 414 51.78 -14.80 41.60
CA ASP A 414 52.52 -15.11 42.84
C ASP A 414 52.55 -13.87 43.76
#